data_AF-A0A353DMN5-F1
#
_entry.id   AF-A0A353DMN5-F1
#
_cell.length_a   1.000
_cell.length_b   1.000
_cell.length_c   1.000
_cell.angle_alpha   90.00
_cell.angle_beta   90.00
_cell.angle_gamma   90.00
#
_symmetry.space_group_name_H-M   'P 1'
#
loop_
_entity.id
_entity.type
_entity.pdbx_description
1 polymer ?
#
loop_
_entity_poly.entity_id
_entity_poly.type
_entity_poly.pdbx_seq_one_letter_code
_entity_poly.pdbx_strand_id
1 'polypeptide(L)'
;MNVEQFQEAVNAIADSKGVSHQAIINALHDALQIAYTRYLHGGNDARVEVNIDEKNGHVTIAQLKKVVDDVQDDYLEISKEDALADAEDKIDSIKEDLSFMKSRNNASKKEDMKYLISLIEKEKENIKVGEDYRVYCPFETLSKLTASSFRNVLTQKIAEAGHEVLYEIYKDHIGELVTGTVEAVSGSSVTVNIGKGTTELYKDDLIGDEDFKLGDIIKVYIEEVKQAKDDMGHGPKGPQIKATRSSEGFLKRLFEEEIHEIYDGTV
;
A
#
# COMPACT_ATOMS: atom_id res chain seq x y z
N MET A 1 -9.15 13.54 -12.16
CA MET A 1 -10.28 12.91 -11.45
C MET A 1 -11.13 13.98 -10.79
N ASN A 2 -12.46 13.84 -10.65
CA ASN A 2 -13.16 14.69 -9.68
C ASN A 2 -12.79 14.21 -8.26
N VAL A 3 -12.73 15.13 -7.30
CA VAL A 3 -12.35 14.86 -5.90
C VAL A 3 -13.17 13.70 -5.32
N GLU A 4 -14.49 13.76 -5.51
CA GLU A 4 -15.42 12.74 -5.03
C GLU A 4 -15.09 11.36 -5.61
N GLN A 5 -14.77 11.29 -6.91
CA GLN A 5 -14.41 10.03 -7.56
C GLN A 5 -13.09 9.45 -7.03
N PHE A 6 -12.12 10.31 -6.70
CA PHE A 6 -10.86 9.87 -6.11
C PHE A 6 -11.08 9.31 -4.71
N GLN A 7 -11.81 10.03 -3.85
CA GLN A 7 -12.09 9.59 -2.49
C GLN A 7 -12.97 8.33 -2.46
N GLU A 8 -14.00 8.25 -3.30
CA GLU A 8 -14.83 7.05 -3.45
C GLU A 8 -14.00 5.84 -3.89
N ALA A 9 -13.09 6.01 -4.86
CA ALA A 9 -12.23 4.93 -5.31
C ALA A 9 -11.27 4.45 -4.21
N VAL A 10 -10.64 5.37 -3.48
CA VAL A 10 -9.75 5.04 -2.35
C VAL A 10 -10.52 4.33 -1.25
N ASN A 11 -11.70 4.83 -0.87
CA ASN A 11 -12.55 4.22 0.16
C ASN A 11 -13.02 2.81 -0.25
N ALA A 12 -13.46 2.65 -1.50
CA ALA A 12 -13.87 1.34 -2.00
C ALA A 12 -12.74 0.31 -1.92
N ILE A 13 -11.51 0.71 -2.23
CA ILE A 13 -10.33 -0.16 -2.11
C ILE A 13 -10.04 -0.44 -0.62
N ALA A 14 -10.05 0.59 0.23
CA ALA A 14 -9.80 0.47 1.66
C ALA A 14 -10.75 -0.54 2.32
N ASP A 15 -12.05 -0.40 2.06
CA ASP A 15 -13.08 -1.31 2.57
C ASP A 15 -12.89 -2.73 2.05
N SER A 16 -12.65 -2.90 0.76
CA SER A 16 -12.45 -4.23 0.15
C SER A 16 -11.22 -4.97 0.68
N LYS A 17 -10.23 -4.22 1.18
CA LYS A 17 -8.97 -4.76 1.68
C LYS A 17 -8.89 -4.75 3.20
N GLY A 18 -9.91 -4.24 3.89
CA GLY A 18 -9.93 -4.15 5.35
C GLY A 18 -8.83 -3.25 5.91
N VAL A 19 -8.39 -2.23 5.17
CA VAL A 19 -7.35 -1.27 5.57
C VAL A 19 -7.93 0.13 5.70
N SER A 20 -7.19 1.03 6.36
CA SER A 20 -7.62 2.42 6.48
C SER A 20 -7.44 3.21 5.18
N HIS A 21 -8.22 4.28 5.01
CA HIS A 21 -8.05 5.24 3.92
C HIS A 21 -6.59 5.73 3.83
N GLN A 22 -6.02 6.14 4.97
CA GLN A 22 -4.64 6.62 5.04
C GLN A 22 -3.63 5.56 4.59
N ALA A 23 -3.86 4.28 4.91
CA ALA A 23 -2.98 3.20 4.48
C ALA A 23 -2.95 3.07 2.95
N ILE A 24 -4.08 3.25 2.26
CA ILE A 24 -4.13 3.26 0.80
C ILE A 24 -3.39 4.47 0.22
N ILE A 25 -3.57 5.66 0.80
CA ILE A 25 -2.83 6.87 0.37
C ILE A 25 -1.33 6.69 0.55
N ASN A 26 -0.89 6.17 1.69
CA ASN A 26 0.52 5.89 1.96
C ASN A 26 1.08 4.82 1.00
N ALA A 27 0.31 3.77 0.72
CA ALA A 27 0.71 2.75 -0.25
C ALA A 27 0.82 3.32 -1.68
N LEU A 28 -0.07 4.23 -2.06
CA LEU A 28 -0.03 4.95 -3.33
C LEU A 28 1.21 5.84 -3.42
N HIS A 29 1.49 6.62 -2.38
CA HIS A 29 2.67 7.45 -2.26
C HIS A 29 3.95 6.61 -2.44
N ASP A 30 4.11 5.55 -1.64
CA ASP A 30 5.28 4.65 -1.69
C ASP A 30 5.45 4.01 -3.08
N ALA A 31 4.35 3.55 -3.67
CA ALA A 31 4.39 2.91 -4.98
C ALA A 31 4.81 3.88 -6.08
N LEU A 32 4.29 5.12 -6.05
CA LEU A 32 4.70 6.17 -6.99
C LEU A 32 6.17 6.54 -6.79
N GLN A 33 6.61 6.73 -5.54
CA GLN A 33 7.98 7.09 -5.23
C GLN A 33 8.96 6.03 -5.74
N ILE A 34 8.71 4.75 -5.46
CA ILE A 34 9.55 3.64 -5.91
C ILE A 34 9.53 3.51 -7.45
N ALA A 35 8.36 3.68 -8.07
CA ALA A 35 8.22 3.61 -9.52
C ALA A 35 9.02 4.72 -10.22
N TYR A 36 8.95 5.95 -9.72
CA TYR A 36 9.67 7.09 -10.29
C TYR A 36 11.17 7.05 -10.01
N THR A 37 11.57 6.61 -8.81
CA THR A 37 12.99 6.41 -8.49
C THR A 37 13.63 5.45 -9.49
N ARG A 38 12.93 4.36 -9.85
CA ARG A 38 13.39 3.42 -10.88
C ARG A 38 13.38 4.01 -12.29
N TYR A 39 12.38 4.82 -12.61
CA TYR A 39 12.26 5.49 -13.92
C TYR A 39 13.41 6.46 -14.18
N LEU A 40 13.82 7.23 -13.15
CA LEU A 40 14.86 8.23 -13.29
C LEU A 40 16.27 7.63 -13.38
N HIS A 41 16.44 6.30 -13.34
CA HIS A 41 17.70 5.59 -13.50
C HIS A 41 18.87 6.01 -12.58
N GLY A 42 18.61 6.77 -11.51
CA GLY A 42 19.64 7.31 -10.61
C GLY A 42 20.17 6.39 -9.54
N GLY A 43 19.93 5.08 -9.67
CA GLY A 43 20.25 4.13 -8.61
C GLY A 43 19.56 4.47 -7.29
N ASN A 44 20.34 4.50 -6.20
CA ASN A 44 19.84 4.75 -4.85
C ASN A 44 19.82 6.24 -4.45
N ASP A 45 20.42 7.12 -5.24
CA ASP A 45 20.62 8.53 -4.87
C ASP A 45 19.51 9.43 -5.41
N ALA A 46 18.63 8.91 -6.27
CA ALA A 46 17.48 9.63 -6.79
C ALA A 46 16.51 10.01 -5.66
N ARG A 47 16.39 11.32 -5.41
CA ARG A 47 15.44 11.88 -4.45
C ARG A 47 14.16 12.25 -5.17
N VAL A 48 13.12 11.43 -4.99
CA VAL A 48 11.79 11.68 -5.56
C VAL A 48 10.83 12.12 -4.45
N GLU A 49 10.17 13.25 -4.67
CA GLU A 49 9.07 13.74 -3.86
C GLU A 49 7.74 13.45 -4.57
N VAL A 50 6.82 12.83 -3.84
CA VAL A 50 5.44 12.59 -4.30
C VAL A 50 4.52 13.34 -3.35
N ASN A 51 3.62 14.14 -3.89
CA ASN A 51 2.59 14.82 -3.10
C ASN A 51 1.21 14.42 -3.64
N ILE A 52 0.35 13.98 -2.73
CA ILE A 52 -1.03 13.58 -3.01
C ILE A 52 -1.91 14.48 -2.14
N ASP A 53 -2.57 15.45 -2.74
CA ASP A 53 -3.52 16.29 -2.03
C ASP A 53 -4.86 15.56 -1.95
N GLU A 54 -5.15 15.00 -0.78
CA GLU A 54 -6.36 14.22 -0.50
C GLU A 54 -7.67 15.04 -0.67
N LYS A 55 -7.59 16.38 -0.61
CA LYS A 55 -8.77 17.26 -0.69
C LYS A 55 -9.20 17.56 -2.11
N ASN A 56 -8.29 17.49 -3.07
CA ASN A 56 -8.59 17.77 -4.48
C ASN A 56 -8.20 16.61 -5.42
N GLY A 57 -7.52 15.58 -4.90
CA GLY A 57 -7.04 14.44 -5.66
C GLY A 57 -5.87 14.77 -6.59
N HIS A 58 -5.24 15.94 -6.44
CA HIS A 58 -4.08 16.31 -7.26
C HIS A 58 -2.86 15.53 -6.81
N VAL A 59 -2.19 14.90 -7.76
CA VAL A 59 -0.95 14.17 -7.54
C VAL A 59 0.17 14.89 -8.29
N THR A 60 1.20 15.31 -7.56
CA THR A 60 2.41 15.91 -8.15
C THR A 60 3.63 15.08 -7.78
N ILE A 61 4.56 14.98 -8.73
CA ILE A 61 5.74 14.14 -8.60
C ILE A 61 6.92 14.92 -9.14
N ALA A 62 7.99 15.03 -8.36
CA ALA A 62 9.17 15.78 -8.72
C ALA A 62 10.45 15.05 -8.32
N GLN A 63 11.48 15.22 -9.15
CA GLN A 63 12.84 14.92 -8.76
C GLN A 63 13.39 16.13 -7.99
N LEU A 64 13.95 15.89 -6.81
CA LEU A 64 14.64 16.91 -6.03
C LEU A 64 16.08 17.01 -6.50
N LYS A 65 16.46 18.22 -6.93
CA LYS A 65 17.84 18.59 -7.25
C LYS A 65 18.30 19.71 -6.33
N LYS A 66 19.54 19.63 -5.86
CA LYS A 66 20.14 20.68 -5.04
C LYS A 66 20.56 21.85 -5.91
N VAL A 67 20.14 23.07 -5.56
CA VAL A 67 20.56 24.27 -6.28
C VAL A 67 21.98 24.63 -5.87
N VAL A 68 22.89 24.70 -6.83
CA VAL A 68 24.31 25.01 -6.62
C VAL A 68 24.79 26.08 -7.60
N ASP A 69 25.92 26.73 -7.32
CA ASP A 69 26.53 27.68 -8.27
C ASP A 69 27.36 26.96 -9.34
N ASP A 70 28.02 25.86 -8.97
CA ASP A 70 28.87 25.05 -9.85
C ASP A 70 28.40 23.60 -9.80
N VAL A 71 27.81 23.14 -10.90
CA VAL A 71 27.19 21.81 -11.01
C VAL A 71 28.28 20.77 -11.22
N GLN A 72 28.40 19.84 -10.28
CA GLN A 72 29.34 18.71 -10.34
C GLN A 72 28.64 17.41 -10.73
N ASP A 73 27.40 17.26 -10.27
CA ASP A 73 26.54 16.12 -10.60
C ASP A 73 25.20 16.64 -11.15
N ASP A 74 25.05 16.61 -12.49
CA ASP A 74 23.85 17.05 -13.19
C ASP A 74 22.60 16.19 -12.89
N TYR A 75 22.78 15.03 -12.25
CA TYR A 75 21.70 14.19 -11.79
C TYR A 75 21.09 14.69 -10.47
N LEU A 76 21.94 15.10 -9.52
CA LEU A 76 21.55 15.50 -8.17
C LEU A 76 21.52 17.01 -7.97
N GLU A 77 22.15 17.76 -8.85
CA GLU A 77 22.36 19.20 -8.73
C GLU A 77 21.83 19.95 -9.95
N ILE A 78 21.53 21.23 -9.75
CA ILE A 78 21.07 22.13 -10.80
C ILE A 78 21.60 23.54 -10.52
N SER A 79 21.99 24.27 -11.55
CA SER A 79 22.37 25.67 -11.36
C SER A 79 21.13 26.52 -11.10
N LYS A 80 21.31 27.69 -10.48
CA LYS A 80 20.18 28.63 -10.30
C LYS A 80 19.58 29.07 -11.64
N GLU A 81 20.41 29.26 -12.66
CA GLU A 81 19.99 29.67 -13.99
C GLU A 81 19.18 28.54 -14.67
N ASP A 82 19.68 27.31 -14.62
CA ASP A 82 19.00 26.14 -15.19
C ASP A 82 17.69 25.84 -14.47
N ALA A 83 17.62 26.03 -13.15
CA ALA A 83 16.38 25.85 -12.39
C ALA A 83 15.30 26.86 -12.79
N LEU A 84 15.68 28.12 -13.08
CA LEU A 84 14.75 29.12 -13.59
C LEU A 84 14.28 28.80 -15.01
N ALA A 85 15.19 28.33 -15.87
CA ALA A 85 14.88 27.92 -17.23
C ALA A 85 13.95 26.70 -17.25
N ASP A 86 14.22 25.67 -16.45
CA ASP A 86 13.36 24.49 -16.31
C ASP A 86 11.93 24.87 -15.87
N ALA A 87 11.80 25.78 -14.89
CA ALA A 87 10.50 26.26 -14.45
C ALA A 87 9.72 26.97 -15.58
N GLU A 88 10.39 27.82 -16.37
CA GLU A 88 9.79 28.51 -17.52
C GLU A 88 9.37 27.55 -18.62
N ASP A 89 10.28 26.67 -19.03
CA ASP A 89 10.04 25.66 -20.06
C ASP A 89 8.86 24.75 -19.68
N LYS A 90 8.76 24.37 -18.40
CA LYS A 90 7.67 23.55 -17.91
C LYS A 90 6.33 24.27 -17.96
N ILE A 91 6.29 25.52 -17.51
CA ILE A 91 5.08 26.34 -17.54
C ILE A 91 4.60 26.49 -18.99
N ASP A 92 5.52 26.77 -19.92
CA ASP A 92 5.18 26.98 -21.33
C ASP A 92 4.70 25.69 -21.99
N SER A 93 5.36 24.56 -21.73
CA SER A 93 4.90 23.24 -22.19
C SER A 93 3.49 22.90 -21.69
N ILE A 94 3.21 23.13 -20.40
CA ILE A 94 1.89 22.85 -19.82
C ILE A 94 0.82 23.80 -20.40
N LYS A 95 1.15 25.08 -20.62
CA LYS A 95 0.25 26.06 -21.26
C LYS A 95 -0.06 25.67 -22.71
N GLU A 96 0.94 25.18 -23.43
CA GLU A 96 0.79 24.71 -24.80
C GLU A 96 -0.19 23.51 -24.85
N ASP A 97 0.04 22.50 -24.01
CA ASP A 97 -0.86 21.34 -23.89
C ASP A 97 -2.30 21.74 -23.53
N LEU A 98 -2.46 22.68 -22.58
CA LEU A 98 -3.77 23.25 -22.20
C LEU A 98 -4.48 23.88 -23.41
N SER A 99 -3.74 24.52 -24.31
CA SER A 99 -4.28 25.17 -25.51
C SER A 99 -4.76 24.14 -26.56
N PHE A 100 -4.08 23.00 -26.66
CA PHE A 100 -4.43 21.93 -27.60
C PHE A 100 -5.61 21.06 -27.13
N MET A 101 -5.96 21.09 -25.84
CA MET A 101 -7.10 20.37 -25.28
C MET A 101 -8.46 20.97 -25.68
N LYS A 102 -8.96 20.65 -26.87
CA LYS A 102 -10.25 21.12 -27.42
C LYS A 102 -11.51 20.37 -26.92
N SER A 103 -11.37 19.27 -26.17
CA SER A 103 -12.50 18.43 -25.74
C SER A 103 -13.12 18.86 -24.40
N ARG A 104 -14.47 18.85 -24.31
CA ARG A 104 -15.24 19.13 -23.07
C ARG A 104 -15.03 18.06 -21.98
N ASN A 105 -14.53 16.87 -22.32
CA ASN A 105 -14.41 15.75 -21.38
C ASN A 105 -13.13 15.76 -20.51
N ASN A 106 -12.28 16.79 -20.64
CA ASN A 106 -11.00 16.87 -19.91
C ASN A 106 -11.00 17.97 -18.83
N ALA A 107 -12.15 18.35 -18.27
CA ALA A 107 -12.25 19.45 -17.30
C ALA A 107 -11.31 19.25 -16.10
N SER A 108 -11.31 18.06 -15.51
CA SER A 108 -10.46 17.76 -14.37
C SER A 108 -8.96 17.76 -14.71
N LYS A 109 -8.56 17.23 -15.87
CA LYS A 109 -7.15 17.24 -16.28
C LYS A 109 -6.64 18.67 -16.52
N LYS A 110 -7.52 19.60 -16.96
CA LYS A 110 -7.18 21.02 -17.08
C LYS A 110 -6.99 21.68 -15.71
N GLU A 111 -7.73 21.26 -14.70
CA GLU A 111 -7.55 21.76 -13.33
C GLU A 111 -6.23 21.28 -12.74
N ASP A 112 -5.90 19.99 -12.90
CA ASP A 112 -4.62 19.41 -12.48
C ASP A 112 -3.43 20.19 -13.08
N MET A 113 -3.50 20.51 -14.38
CA MET A 113 -2.44 21.25 -15.08
C MET A 113 -2.32 22.71 -14.61
N LYS A 114 -3.45 23.37 -14.34
CA LYS A 114 -3.44 24.74 -13.80
C LYS A 114 -2.88 24.79 -12.38
N TYR A 115 -3.20 23.78 -11.57
CA TYR A 115 -2.65 23.65 -10.23
C TYR A 115 -1.13 23.43 -10.27
N LEU A 116 -0.65 22.60 -11.20
CA LEU A 116 0.79 22.41 -11.37
C LEU A 116 1.51 23.71 -11.78
N ILE A 117 0.93 24.51 -12.70
CA ILE A 117 1.48 25.82 -13.06
C ILE A 117 1.60 26.73 -11.83
N SER A 118 0.55 26.80 -11.00
CA SER A 118 0.57 27.70 -9.83
C SER A 118 1.61 27.29 -8.79
N LEU A 119 1.87 25.98 -8.64
CA LEU A 119 2.96 25.47 -7.81
C LEU A 119 4.33 25.88 -8.35
N ILE A 120 4.57 25.68 -9.65
CA ILE A 120 5.85 26.03 -10.28
C ILE A 120 6.10 27.54 -10.22
N GLU A 121 5.09 28.37 -10.47
CA GLU A 121 5.19 29.83 -10.38
C GLU A 121 5.59 30.28 -8.97
N LYS A 122 4.98 29.70 -7.93
CA LYS A 122 5.31 30.00 -6.53
C LYS A 122 6.72 29.54 -6.15
N GLU A 123 7.16 28.40 -6.66
CA GLU A 123 8.49 27.85 -6.39
C GLU A 123 9.58 28.67 -7.09
N LYS A 124 9.33 29.12 -8.33
CA LYS A 124 10.21 29.97 -9.12
C LYS A 124 10.63 31.25 -8.38
N GLU A 125 9.72 31.87 -7.63
CA GLU A 125 10.02 33.08 -6.84
C GLU A 125 10.98 32.83 -5.67
N ASN A 126 11.12 31.58 -5.24
CA ASN A 126 11.84 31.20 -4.02
C ASN A 126 13.14 30.42 -4.28
N ILE A 127 13.59 30.27 -5.53
CA ILE A 127 14.79 29.50 -5.86
C ILE A 127 16.05 30.18 -5.28
N LYS A 128 16.74 29.46 -4.39
CA LYS A 128 17.98 29.89 -3.73
C LYS A 128 19.04 28.80 -3.78
N VAL A 129 20.29 29.23 -3.89
CA VAL A 129 21.46 28.35 -3.81
C VAL A 129 21.51 27.70 -2.42
N GLY A 130 21.73 26.40 -2.39
CA GLY A 130 21.78 25.56 -1.20
C GLY A 130 20.45 24.90 -0.82
N GLU A 131 19.33 25.29 -1.44
CA GLU A 131 18.01 24.66 -1.23
C GLU A 131 17.73 23.58 -2.30
N ASP A 132 16.72 22.74 -2.06
CA ASP A 132 16.26 21.75 -3.04
C ASP A 132 15.23 22.39 -3.99
N TYR A 133 15.37 22.15 -5.29
CA TYR A 133 14.45 22.51 -6.35
C TYR A 133 13.73 21.27 -6.90
N ARG A 134 12.43 21.39 -7.15
CA ARG A 134 11.58 20.32 -7.70
C ARG A 134 11.52 20.38 -9.22
N VAL A 135 12.13 19.40 -9.87
CA VAL A 135 11.95 19.16 -11.30
C VAL A 135 10.70 18.29 -11.51
N TYR A 136 9.57 18.92 -11.86
CA TYR A 136 8.29 18.22 -11.98
C TYR A 136 8.26 17.26 -13.18
N CYS A 137 7.91 16.01 -12.87
CA CYS A 137 7.79 14.94 -13.85
C CYS A 137 6.33 14.78 -14.30
N PRO A 138 6.05 14.67 -15.62
CA PRO A 138 4.70 14.38 -16.09
C PRO A 138 4.25 12.99 -15.60
N PHE A 139 2.97 12.83 -15.28
CA PHE A 139 2.40 11.54 -14.92
C PHE A 139 2.38 10.55 -16.10
N GLU A 140 2.25 11.06 -17.32
CA GLU A 140 2.02 10.27 -18.54
C GLU A 140 3.23 9.42 -18.96
N THR A 141 4.43 9.83 -18.55
CA THR A 141 5.68 9.12 -18.84
C THR A 141 5.80 7.80 -18.08
N LEU A 142 5.00 7.58 -17.02
CA LEU A 142 4.92 6.28 -16.30
C LEU A 142 4.27 5.14 -17.11
N SER A 143 3.47 5.47 -18.13
CA SER A 143 2.45 4.54 -18.66
C SER A 143 2.98 3.24 -19.27
N LYS A 144 4.26 3.16 -19.68
CA LYS A 144 4.81 1.97 -20.38
C LYS A 144 5.88 1.17 -19.63
N LEU A 145 6.83 1.81 -18.94
CA LEU A 145 7.98 1.12 -18.34
C LEU A 145 7.77 0.71 -16.89
N THR A 146 6.97 1.45 -16.12
CA THR A 146 6.87 1.30 -14.67
C THR A 146 5.47 0.95 -14.17
N ALA A 147 4.44 0.93 -15.02
CA ALA A 147 3.07 0.58 -14.61
C ALA A 147 2.94 -0.81 -13.96
N SER A 148 3.66 -1.82 -14.47
CA SER A 148 3.69 -3.17 -13.88
C SER A 148 4.41 -3.16 -12.53
N SER A 149 5.57 -2.51 -12.46
CA SER A 149 6.35 -2.32 -11.23
C SER A 149 5.54 -1.59 -10.16
N PHE A 150 4.89 -0.48 -10.53
CA PHE A 150 4.01 0.29 -9.68
C PHE A 150 2.87 -0.57 -9.13
N ARG A 151 2.15 -1.30 -10.01
CA ARG A 151 1.07 -2.19 -9.58
C ARG A 151 1.55 -3.22 -8.56
N ASN A 152 2.70 -3.84 -8.80
CA ASN A 152 3.27 -4.84 -7.90
C ASN A 152 3.63 -4.23 -6.55
N VAL A 153 4.29 -3.07 -6.55
CA VAL A 153 4.66 -2.35 -5.32
C VAL A 153 3.41 -1.88 -4.57
N LEU A 154 2.42 -1.32 -5.27
CA LEU A 154 1.15 -0.90 -4.68
C LEU A 154 0.42 -2.08 -4.03
N THR A 155 0.30 -3.19 -4.75
CA THR A 155 -0.36 -4.40 -4.23
C THR A 155 0.38 -4.95 -3.01
N GLN A 156 1.72 -4.92 -3.03
CA GLN A 156 2.54 -5.31 -1.89
C GLN A 156 2.31 -4.39 -0.69
N LYS A 157 2.32 -3.07 -0.88
CA LYS A 157 2.15 -2.08 0.19
C LYS A 157 0.75 -2.15 0.82
N ILE A 158 -0.28 -2.35 0.01
CA ILE A 158 -1.65 -2.59 0.50
C ILE A 158 -1.71 -3.88 1.32
N ALA A 159 -1.06 -4.96 0.84
CA ALA A 159 -0.99 -6.20 1.60
C ALA A 159 -0.28 -5.99 2.94
N GLU A 160 0.87 -5.31 2.96
CA GLU A 160 1.63 -4.95 4.18
C GLU A 160 0.79 -4.17 5.19
N ALA A 161 -0.06 -3.23 4.75
CA ALA A 161 -0.97 -2.51 5.63
C ALA A 161 -2.11 -3.39 6.18
N GLY A 162 -2.70 -4.26 5.34
CA GLY A 162 -3.74 -5.20 5.78
C GLY A 162 -3.20 -6.19 6.80
N HIS A 163 -1.97 -6.61 6.59
CA HIS A 163 -1.19 -7.45 7.47
C HIS A 163 -0.99 -6.83 8.87
N GLU A 164 -0.63 -5.56 8.95
CA GLU A 164 -0.53 -4.84 10.24
C GLU A 164 -1.88 -4.81 10.97
N VAL A 165 -2.99 -4.56 10.26
CA VAL A 165 -4.34 -4.57 10.82
C VAL A 165 -4.71 -5.94 11.40
N LEU A 166 -4.39 -7.03 10.69
CA LEU A 166 -4.67 -8.39 11.17
C LEU A 166 -3.87 -8.73 12.43
N TYR A 167 -2.60 -8.35 12.49
CA TYR A 167 -1.79 -8.54 13.69
C TYR A 167 -2.42 -7.84 14.90
N GLU A 168 -2.80 -6.57 14.74
CA GLU A 168 -3.42 -5.79 15.81
C GLU A 168 -4.75 -6.38 16.30
N ILE A 169 -5.52 -7.01 15.41
CA ILE A 169 -6.76 -7.70 15.78
C ILE A 169 -6.47 -8.97 16.57
N TYR A 170 -5.58 -9.85 16.09
CA TYR A 170 -5.43 -11.21 16.63
C TYR A 170 -4.35 -11.37 17.70
N LYS A 171 -3.48 -10.38 17.93
CA LYS A 171 -2.41 -10.47 18.95
C LYS A 171 -2.92 -10.77 20.36
N ASP A 172 -4.11 -10.28 20.70
CA ASP A 172 -4.72 -10.47 22.01
C ASP A 172 -5.57 -11.75 22.09
N HIS A 173 -5.84 -12.40 20.95
CA HIS A 173 -6.62 -13.64 20.83
C HIS A 173 -5.74 -14.90 20.79
N ILE A 174 -4.47 -14.79 21.15
CA ILE A 174 -3.56 -15.94 21.24
C ILE A 174 -4.05 -16.86 22.37
N GLY A 175 -4.26 -18.14 22.05
CA GLY A 175 -4.74 -19.14 22.99
C GLY A 175 -6.26 -19.25 23.10
N GLU A 176 -7.01 -18.68 22.16
CA GLU A 176 -8.46 -18.79 22.05
C GLU A 176 -8.89 -19.73 20.90
N LEU A 177 -10.09 -20.28 21.03
CA LEU A 177 -10.75 -21.02 19.95
C LEU A 177 -11.52 -20.04 19.06
N VAL A 178 -11.27 -20.12 17.76
CA VAL A 178 -11.96 -19.32 16.76
C VAL A 178 -12.65 -20.24 15.77
N THR A 179 -13.91 -19.95 15.48
CA THR A 179 -14.66 -20.65 14.44
C THR A 179 -14.34 -20.02 13.09
N GLY A 180 -14.01 -20.85 12.11
CA GLY A 180 -13.72 -20.43 10.74
C GLY A 180 -14.36 -21.33 9.69
N THR A 181 -14.35 -20.86 8.45
CA THR A 181 -14.89 -21.57 7.28
C THR A 181 -13.77 -21.99 6.36
N VAL A 182 -13.78 -23.23 5.90
CA VAL A 182 -12.79 -23.76 4.94
C VAL A 182 -12.99 -23.10 3.57
N GLU A 183 -12.02 -22.32 3.11
CA GLU A 183 -12.05 -21.63 1.83
C GLU A 183 -11.35 -22.40 0.71
N ALA A 184 -10.33 -23.18 1.04
CA ALA A 184 -9.58 -23.96 0.08
C ALA A 184 -9.03 -25.23 0.73
N VAL A 185 -9.02 -26.31 -0.03
CA VAL A 185 -8.45 -27.60 0.38
C VAL A 185 -7.43 -28.01 -0.68
N SER A 186 -6.17 -28.03 -0.29
CA SER A 186 -5.06 -28.57 -1.08
C SER A 186 -4.65 -29.93 -0.49
N GLY A 187 -3.99 -30.79 -1.28
CA GLY A 187 -3.58 -32.12 -0.80
C GLY A 187 -2.58 -32.11 0.38
N SER A 188 -2.01 -30.95 0.70
CA SER A 188 -1.03 -30.75 1.77
C SER A 188 -1.47 -29.74 2.84
N SER A 189 -2.53 -28.96 2.59
CA SER A 189 -2.94 -27.88 3.48
C SER A 189 -4.42 -27.51 3.32
N VAL A 190 -5.01 -27.02 4.40
CA VAL A 190 -6.40 -26.54 4.45
C VAL A 190 -6.37 -25.07 4.82
N THR A 191 -6.93 -24.21 3.96
CA THR A 191 -7.05 -22.77 4.22
C THR A 191 -8.40 -22.50 4.87
N VAL A 192 -8.35 -21.85 6.02
CA VAL A 192 -9.53 -21.56 6.86
C VAL A 192 -9.62 -20.06 7.04
N ASN A 193 -10.78 -19.48 6.72
CA ASN A 193 -11.10 -18.09 7.00
C ASN A 193 -11.69 -17.98 8.40
N ILE A 194 -11.03 -17.20 9.26
CA ILE A 194 -11.38 -16.98 10.67
C ILE A 194 -12.06 -15.61 10.89
N GLY A 195 -12.73 -15.10 9.85
CA GLY A 195 -13.44 -13.82 9.84
C GLY A 195 -12.72 -12.76 9.03
N LYS A 196 -11.76 -12.06 9.66
CA LYS A 196 -10.99 -10.99 9.01
C LYS A 196 -9.67 -11.47 8.42
N GLY A 197 -9.12 -12.57 8.94
CA GLY A 197 -7.89 -13.19 8.46
C GLY A 197 -8.11 -14.60 7.94
N THR A 198 -7.08 -15.15 7.30
CA THR A 198 -7.01 -16.56 6.89
C THR A 198 -5.84 -17.23 7.59
N THR A 199 -6.01 -18.51 7.92
CA THR A 199 -4.96 -19.38 8.46
C THR A 199 -4.82 -20.60 7.57
N GLU A 200 -3.61 -21.13 7.47
CA GLU A 200 -3.33 -22.37 6.77
C GLU A 200 -3.00 -23.45 7.79
N LEU A 201 -3.69 -24.59 7.70
CA LEU A 201 -3.45 -25.77 8.52
C LEU A 201 -2.74 -26.82 7.68
N TYR A 202 -1.61 -27.32 8.14
CA TYR A 202 -0.91 -28.44 7.52
C TYR A 202 -1.30 -29.76 8.20
N LYS A 203 -0.84 -30.89 7.65
CA LYS A 203 -1.14 -32.22 8.22
C LYS A 203 -0.80 -32.36 9.70
N ASP A 204 0.29 -31.73 10.15
CA ASP A 204 0.72 -31.76 11.55
C ASP A 204 -0.21 -30.95 12.47
N ASP A 205 -0.99 -30.02 11.90
CA ASP A 205 -1.94 -29.18 12.63
C ASP A 205 -3.34 -29.82 12.73
N LEU A 206 -3.61 -30.90 11.98
CA LEU A 206 -4.90 -31.59 11.93
C LEU A 206 -4.94 -32.82 12.84
N ILE A 207 -6.15 -33.23 13.24
CA ILE A 207 -6.32 -34.40 14.12
C ILE A 207 -6.43 -35.66 13.25
N GLY A 208 -5.36 -36.44 13.17
CA GLY A 208 -5.36 -37.70 12.42
C GLY A 208 -5.59 -37.48 10.92
N ASP A 209 -6.54 -38.21 10.34
CA ASP A 209 -6.89 -38.14 8.91
C ASP A 209 -8.20 -37.36 8.68
N GLU A 210 -8.31 -36.16 9.26
CA GLU A 210 -9.45 -35.27 9.02
C GLU A 210 -9.50 -34.82 7.55
N ASP A 211 -10.60 -35.15 6.87
CA ASP A 211 -10.90 -34.69 5.52
C ASP A 211 -11.92 -33.55 5.57
N PHE A 212 -11.49 -32.36 5.19
CA PHE A 212 -12.36 -31.19 5.09
C PHE A 212 -12.79 -30.90 3.65
N LYS A 213 -13.96 -30.28 3.51
CA LYS A 213 -14.50 -29.81 2.24
C LYS A 213 -14.63 -28.30 2.25
N LEU A 214 -14.64 -27.74 1.04
CA LEU A 214 -14.87 -26.31 0.84
C LEU A 214 -16.23 -25.92 1.40
N GLY A 215 -16.24 -24.93 2.31
CA GLY A 215 -17.42 -24.45 3.01
C GLY A 215 -17.67 -25.07 4.40
N ASP A 216 -16.86 -26.03 4.84
CA ASP A 216 -17.01 -26.61 6.18
C ASP A 216 -16.70 -25.58 7.28
N ILE A 217 -17.48 -25.59 8.35
CA ILE A 217 -17.27 -24.75 9.52
C ILE A 217 -16.47 -25.55 10.55
N ILE A 218 -15.30 -25.05 10.94
CA ILE A 218 -14.39 -25.73 11.84
C ILE A 218 -13.88 -24.79 12.93
N LYS A 219 -13.68 -25.30 14.14
CA LYS A 219 -13.00 -24.57 15.22
C LYS A 219 -11.49 -24.75 15.08
N VAL A 220 -10.71 -23.69 15.26
CA VAL A 220 -9.25 -23.72 15.25
C VAL A 220 -8.72 -22.99 16.48
N TYR A 221 -7.58 -23.43 17.01
CA TYR A 221 -6.91 -22.78 18.13
C TYR A 221 -5.79 -21.88 17.60
N ILE A 222 -5.79 -20.60 17.98
CA ILE A 222 -4.71 -19.68 17.60
C ILE A 222 -3.49 -19.96 18.48
N GLU A 223 -2.45 -20.55 17.90
CA GLU A 223 -1.21 -20.88 18.59
C GLU A 223 -0.27 -19.67 18.65
N GLU A 224 -0.13 -18.98 17.52
CA GLU A 224 0.82 -17.88 17.39
C GLU A 224 0.34 -16.88 16.34
N VAL A 225 0.58 -15.59 16.57
CA VAL A 225 0.37 -14.54 15.57
C VAL A 225 1.71 -13.84 15.35
N LYS A 226 2.37 -14.15 14.22
CA LYS A 226 3.66 -13.54 13.87
C LYS A 226 3.46 -12.19 13.19
N GLN A 227 4.37 -11.25 13.41
CA GLN A 227 4.45 -10.04 12.59
C GLN A 227 5.12 -10.33 11.26
N ALA A 228 4.81 -9.52 10.24
CA ALA A 228 5.30 -9.67 8.86
C ALA A 228 6.82 -9.41 8.70
N LYS A 229 7.46 -8.75 9.67
CA LYS A 229 8.92 -8.51 9.72
C LYS A 229 9.34 -8.55 11.18
N ASP A 230 10.41 -9.26 11.51
CA ASP A 230 11.07 -9.07 12.80
C ASP A 230 11.81 -7.71 12.83
N ASP A 231 12.25 -7.27 14.01
CA ASP A 231 13.01 -6.02 14.22
C ASP A 231 14.30 -5.92 13.37
N MET A 232 14.74 -7.04 12.75
CA MET A 232 15.91 -7.13 11.89
C MET A 232 15.56 -7.25 10.39
N GLY A 233 14.28 -7.17 10.02
CA GLY A 233 13.81 -7.22 8.63
C GLY A 233 13.78 -8.62 8.02
N HIS A 234 13.91 -9.67 8.82
CA HIS A 234 13.71 -11.06 8.43
C HIS A 234 12.29 -11.51 8.80
N GLY A 235 11.61 -12.19 7.89
CA GLY A 235 10.24 -12.66 8.16
C GLY A 235 9.53 -13.08 6.88
N PRO A 236 8.59 -14.03 6.97
CA PRO A 236 7.71 -14.35 5.86
C PRO A 236 6.85 -13.13 5.50
N LYS A 237 6.50 -13.01 4.22
CA LYS A 237 5.68 -11.89 3.71
C LYS A 237 4.26 -11.97 4.29
N GLY A 238 4.03 -11.28 5.41
CA GLY A 238 2.73 -11.14 6.06
C GLY A 238 2.66 -11.77 7.46
N PRO A 239 1.69 -11.37 8.30
CA PRO A 239 1.43 -11.96 9.57
C PRO A 239 0.93 -13.37 9.32
N GLN A 240 1.59 -14.30 9.96
CA GLN A 240 1.17 -15.69 9.94
C GLN A 240 0.39 -15.91 11.22
N ILE A 241 -0.93 -15.93 11.09
CA ILE A 241 -1.79 -16.51 12.11
C ILE A 241 -1.58 -18.01 11.99
N LYS A 242 -0.82 -18.57 12.92
CA LYS A 242 -0.62 -20.01 13.02
C LYS A 242 -1.73 -20.55 13.90
N ALA A 243 -2.57 -21.38 13.31
CA ALA A 243 -3.62 -22.08 14.02
C ALA A 243 -3.39 -23.59 13.98
N THR A 244 -3.98 -24.30 14.93
CA THR A 244 -3.86 -25.74 15.06
C THR A 244 -5.12 -26.36 15.65
N ARG A 245 -5.35 -27.64 15.35
CA ARG A 245 -6.37 -28.50 15.97
C ARG A 245 -5.74 -29.66 16.72
N SER A 246 -4.45 -29.95 16.52
CA SER A 246 -3.74 -31.08 17.13
C SER A 246 -3.07 -30.75 18.47
N SER A 247 -2.96 -29.47 18.84
CA SER A 247 -2.29 -29.07 20.09
C SER A 247 -3.11 -29.36 21.36
N GLU A 248 -2.40 -29.48 22.49
CA GLU A 248 -3.02 -29.59 23.83
C GLU A 248 -3.92 -28.37 24.15
N GLY A 249 -3.52 -27.19 23.67
CA GLY A 249 -4.28 -25.95 23.86
C GLY A 249 -5.67 -26.01 23.21
N PHE A 250 -5.78 -26.59 22.01
CA PHE A 250 -7.06 -26.80 21.34
C PHE A 250 -7.98 -27.70 22.18
N LEU A 251 -7.47 -28.86 22.61
CA LEU A 251 -8.24 -29.81 23.40
C LEU A 251 -8.71 -29.19 24.72
N LYS A 252 -7.81 -28.51 25.44
CA LYS A 252 -8.13 -27.87 26.72
C LYS A 252 -9.25 -26.85 26.58
N ARG A 253 -9.15 -25.95 25.60
CA ARG A 253 -10.19 -24.93 25.35
C ARG A 253 -11.50 -25.54 24.91
N LEU A 254 -11.45 -26.60 24.10
CA LEU A 254 -12.65 -27.29 23.63
C LEU A 254 -13.41 -27.91 24.81
N PHE A 255 -12.70 -28.56 25.75
CA PHE A 255 -13.31 -29.08 26.97
C PHE A 255 -13.84 -27.96 27.88
N GLU A 256 -13.15 -26.83 28.01
CA GLU A 256 -13.63 -25.69 28.81
C GLU A 256 -14.97 -25.16 28.29
N GLU A 257 -15.13 -25.01 26.97
CA GLU A 257 -16.39 -24.60 26.34
C GLU A 257 -17.51 -25.61 26.59
N GLU A 258 -17.28 -26.89 26.29
CA GLU A 258 -18.29 -27.95 26.45
C GLU A 258 -18.73 -28.11 27.91
N ILE A 259 -17.80 -28.01 28.86
CA ILE A 259 -18.13 -28.07 30.28
C ILE A 259 -18.99 -26.86 30.66
N HIS A 260 -18.69 -25.66 30.17
CA HIS A 260 -19.49 -24.47 30.47
C HIS A 260 -20.92 -24.59 29.95
N GLU A 261 -21.11 -25.10 28.73
CA GLU A 261 -22.44 -25.37 28.16
C GLU A 261 -23.26 -26.36 28.99
N ILE A 262 -22.60 -27.38 29.56
CA ILE A 262 -23.22 -28.35 30.49
C ILE A 262 -23.67 -27.66 31.79
N TYR A 263 -22.85 -26.75 32.36
CA TYR A 263 -23.20 -26.04 33.60
C TYR A 263 -24.33 -25.02 33.42
N ASP A 264 -24.37 -24.33 32.28
CA ASP A 264 -25.42 -23.37 31.93
C ASP A 264 -26.73 -24.05 31.48
N GLY A 265 -26.73 -25.38 31.32
CA GLY A 265 -27.92 -26.18 31.05
C GLY A 265 -28.50 -26.02 29.65
N THR A 266 -27.65 -25.71 28.66
CA THR A 266 -28.06 -25.48 27.27
C THR A 266 -28.07 -26.76 26.42
N VAL A 267 -27.53 -27.87 26.95
CA VAL A 267 -27.52 -29.21 26.34
C VAL A 267 -28.28 -30.21 27.20
#